data_AF-A0A151S7S4-F1
#
_entry.id   AF-A0A151S7S4-F1
#
_cell.length_a   1.000
_cell.length_b   1.000
_cell.length_c   1.000
_cell.angle_alpha   90.00
_cell.angle_beta   90.00
_cell.angle_gamma   90.00
#
_symmetry.space_group_name_H-M   'P 1'
#
loop_
_entity.id
_entity.type
_entity.pdbx_description
1 polymer ?
#
loop_
_entity_poly.entity_id
_entity_poly.type
_entity_poly.pdbx_seq_one_letter_code
_entity_poly.pdbx_strand_id
1 'polypeptide(L)'
;MLLSAIFFWNRETRAFEFPCGFVCPTLLDVAAIIGLAPTRDRLHPDLFEEEILIKETSISWEKKTYLAFINAHMGQGNTPVSTLEHIAFLMYWLSACVFCTPSLQVPKYYYILAQALHLGKKIFLRKLLLASLYTCLDEASESLSRDSGPRNLSGPLWLVQLWLNAIFEKKTFFNLHFHPEL
;
A
#
# COMPACT_ATOMS: atom_id res chain seq x y z
N MET A 1 -16.36 -8.68 2.97
CA MET A 1 -16.36 -8.18 1.56
C MET A 1 -15.04 -8.44 0.86
N LEU A 2 -13.89 -8.05 1.44
CA LEU A 2 -12.57 -8.22 0.81
C LEU A 2 -12.23 -9.64 0.35
N LEU A 3 -12.29 -10.65 1.24
CA LEU A 3 -11.98 -12.04 0.88
C LEU A 3 -12.85 -12.56 -0.27
N SER A 4 -14.14 -12.27 -0.24
CA SER A 4 -15.08 -12.62 -1.31
C SER A 4 -14.73 -11.93 -2.63
N ALA A 5 -14.34 -10.64 -2.59
CA ALA A 5 -13.95 -9.89 -3.78
C ALA A 5 -12.69 -10.47 -4.45
N ILE A 6 -11.74 -11.00 -3.67
CA ILE A 6 -10.51 -11.62 -4.22
C ILE A 6 -10.82 -12.83 -5.11
N PHE A 7 -11.90 -13.58 -4.86
CA PHE A 7 -12.32 -14.66 -5.76
C PHE A 7 -12.72 -14.18 -7.15
N PHE A 8 -13.15 -12.92 -7.28
CA PHE A 8 -13.47 -12.31 -8.58
C PHE A 8 -12.23 -11.72 -9.26
N TRP A 9 -11.05 -11.72 -8.62
CA TRP A 9 -9.83 -11.23 -9.25
C TRP A 9 -9.32 -12.20 -10.33
N ASN A 10 -9.34 -11.74 -11.58
CA ASN A 10 -8.82 -12.47 -12.72
C ASN A 10 -7.38 -12.00 -13.01
N ARG A 11 -6.42 -12.92 -12.84
CA ARG A 11 -4.97 -12.65 -12.98
C ARG A 11 -4.54 -12.38 -14.43
N GLU A 12 -5.27 -12.90 -15.41
CA GLU A 12 -4.95 -12.69 -16.84
C GLU A 12 -5.33 -11.28 -17.28
N THR A 13 -6.52 -10.81 -16.88
CA THR A 13 -7.02 -9.47 -17.22
C THR A 13 -6.57 -8.40 -16.22
N ARG A 14 -6.07 -8.80 -15.05
CA ARG A 14 -5.73 -7.93 -13.91
C ARG A 14 -6.89 -7.01 -13.53
N ALA A 15 -8.08 -7.60 -13.43
CA ALA A 15 -9.31 -6.93 -13.05
C ALA A 15 -10.24 -7.85 -12.24
N PHE A 16 -11.16 -7.24 -11.49
CA PHE A 16 -12.27 -7.95 -10.85
C PHE A 16 -13.39 -8.20 -11.87
N GLU A 17 -13.76 -9.46 -12.04
CA GLU A 17 -14.83 -9.91 -12.94
C GLU A 17 -16.16 -10.00 -12.19
N PHE A 18 -16.83 -8.85 -12.03
CA PHE A 18 -18.15 -8.82 -11.42
C PHE A 18 -19.25 -9.07 -12.46
N PRO A 19 -20.49 -9.44 -12.06
CA PRO A 19 -21.62 -9.57 -12.98
C PRO A 19 -21.93 -8.30 -13.79
N CYS A 20 -21.50 -7.14 -13.29
CA CYS A 20 -21.64 -5.84 -13.96
C CYS A 20 -20.47 -5.47 -14.88
N GLY A 21 -19.56 -6.41 -15.14
CA GLY A 21 -18.37 -6.24 -15.99
C GLY A 21 -17.05 -6.18 -15.21
N PHE A 22 -15.96 -6.02 -15.96
CA PHE A 22 -14.61 -5.91 -15.40
C PHE A 22 -14.39 -4.54 -14.75
N VAL A 23 -13.92 -4.54 -13.50
CA VAL A 23 -13.62 -3.32 -12.74
C VAL A 23 -12.30 -3.50 -12.00
N CYS A 24 -11.45 -2.47 -11.94
CA CYS A 24 -10.20 -2.54 -11.20
C CYS A 24 -9.82 -1.18 -10.57
N PRO A 25 -9.05 -1.17 -9.46
CA PRO A 25 -8.51 0.07 -8.92
C PRO A 25 -7.54 0.73 -9.90
N THR A 26 -7.69 2.04 -10.12
CA THR A 26 -6.82 2.84 -10.99
C THR A 26 -5.91 3.77 -10.19
N LEU A 27 -4.93 4.41 -10.84
CA LEU A 27 -4.10 5.44 -10.20
C LEU A 27 -4.92 6.61 -9.64
N LEU A 28 -6.06 6.93 -10.26
CA LEU A 28 -6.96 7.97 -9.81
C LEU A 28 -7.69 7.54 -8.54
N ASP A 29 -8.16 6.30 -8.50
CA ASP A 29 -8.80 5.73 -7.30
C ASP A 29 -7.83 5.72 -6.12
N VAL A 30 -6.58 5.29 -6.36
CA VAL A 30 -5.54 5.34 -5.33
C VAL A 30 -5.37 6.77 -4.85
N ALA A 31 -5.12 7.72 -5.75
CA ALA A 31 -4.93 9.12 -5.38
C ALA A 31 -6.09 9.69 -4.55
N ALA A 32 -7.33 9.36 -4.93
CA ALA A 32 -8.52 9.77 -4.19
C ALA A 32 -8.56 9.17 -2.77
N ILE A 33 -8.23 7.88 -2.62
CA ILE A 33 -8.27 7.19 -1.31
C ILE A 33 -7.18 7.70 -0.37
N ILE A 34 -5.95 7.92 -0.86
CA ILE A 34 -4.84 8.39 -0.02
C ILE A 34 -4.76 9.92 0.09
N GLY A 35 -5.73 10.65 -0.46
CA GLY A 35 -5.78 12.11 -0.42
C GLY A 35 -4.61 12.78 -1.16
N LEU A 36 -3.97 12.09 -2.11
CA LEU A 36 -2.95 12.71 -2.94
C LEU A 36 -3.61 13.50 -4.07
N ALA A 37 -3.12 14.70 -4.32
CA ALA A 37 -3.53 15.45 -5.51
C ALA A 37 -3.33 14.58 -6.76
N PRO A 38 -4.24 14.63 -7.75
CA PRO A 38 -4.07 13.97 -9.04
C PRO A 38 -2.96 14.67 -9.82
N THR A 39 -1.72 14.50 -9.40
CA THR A 39 -0.58 15.18 -10.02
C THR A 39 -0.34 14.56 -11.39
N ARG A 40 -0.52 15.37 -12.44
CA ARG A 40 -0.22 15.02 -13.84
C ARG A 40 1.30 15.03 -14.13
N ASP A 41 2.11 15.51 -13.19
CA ASP A 41 3.55 15.67 -13.37
C ASP A 41 4.25 14.32 -13.60
N ARG A 42 4.83 14.21 -14.79
CA ARG A 42 5.84 13.21 -15.12
C ARG A 42 7.11 13.59 -14.35
N LEU A 43 7.35 12.95 -13.22
CA LEU A 43 8.65 13.08 -12.55
C LEU A 43 9.67 12.28 -13.35
N HIS A 44 10.79 12.93 -13.67
CA HIS A 44 11.93 12.29 -14.30
C HIS A 44 12.65 11.38 -13.26
N PRO A 45 12.99 10.13 -13.62
CA PRO A 45 13.74 9.21 -12.76
C PRO A 45 15.06 9.80 -12.23
N ASP A 46 15.66 10.70 -13.00
CA ASP A 46 16.99 11.28 -12.78
C ASP A 46 17.08 12.18 -11.51
N LEU A 47 15.95 12.54 -10.88
CA LEU A 47 15.93 13.34 -9.65
C LEU A 47 16.26 12.55 -8.35
N PHE A 48 16.36 11.23 -8.44
CA PHE A 48 16.70 10.38 -7.31
C PHE A 48 18.21 10.29 -7.03
N GLU A 49 19.07 10.55 -8.02
CA GLU A 49 20.50 10.23 -7.90
C GLU A 49 21.33 11.28 -7.14
N GLU A 50 20.97 12.57 -7.14
CA GLU A 50 21.91 13.62 -6.69
C GLU A 50 21.85 14.03 -5.20
N GLU A 51 20.87 13.58 -4.40
CA GLU A 51 20.67 14.19 -3.06
C GLU A 51 20.27 13.23 -1.91
N ILE A 52 20.06 11.94 -2.17
CA ILE A 52 19.69 10.99 -1.12
C ILE A 52 20.95 10.43 -0.47
N LEU A 53 21.70 11.30 0.21
CA LEU A 53 22.97 10.93 0.85
C LEU A 53 22.99 11.35 2.32
N ILE A 54 21.86 11.16 3.03
CA ILE A 54 21.98 10.89 4.46
C ILE A 54 22.65 9.52 4.52
N LYS A 55 23.96 9.53 4.84
CA LYS A 55 24.83 8.36 4.92
C LYS A 55 24.08 7.19 5.58
N GLU A 56 24.00 6.05 4.89
CA GLU A 56 23.39 4.78 5.37
C GLU A 56 23.91 4.31 6.74
N THR A 57 25.00 4.91 7.23
CA THR A 57 25.73 4.56 8.44
C THR A 57 25.05 4.95 9.76
N SER A 58 23.89 5.62 9.74
CA SER A 58 23.25 6.13 10.96
C SER A 58 22.03 5.33 11.46
N ILE A 59 21.47 4.41 10.66
CA ILE A 59 20.37 3.53 11.09
C ILE A 59 20.93 2.17 11.53
N SER A 60 20.53 1.70 12.70
CA SER A 60 20.92 0.39 13.21
C SER A 60 20.05 -0.70 12.59
N TRP A 61 20.67 -1.51 11.72
CA TRP A 61 19.98 -2.59 10.99
C TRP A 61 19.92 -3.93 11.73
N GLU A 62 20.56 -4.03 12.90
CA GLU A 62 20.69 -5.30 13.64
C GLU A 62 19.40 -5.70 14.36
N LYS A 63 18.38 -4.82 14.35
CA LYS A 63 17.10 -5.02 15.02
C LYS A 63 16.15 -5.83 14.15
N LYS A 64 16.01 -7.11 14.50
CA LYS A 64 15.29 -8.11 13.70
C LYS A 64 13.77 -8.10 13.83
N THR A 65 13.16 -7.20 14.59
CA THR A 65 11.70 -7.12 14.73
C THR A 65 11.25 -5.68 14.65
N TYR A 66 9.98 -5.46 14.26
CA TYR A 66 9.38 -4.12 14.28
C TYR A 66 9.52 -3.43 15.65
N LEU A 67 9.21 -4.13 16.74
CA LEU A 67 9.31 -3.56 18.10
C LEU A 67 10.75 -3.19 18.45
N ALA A 68 11.71 -4.07 18.15
CA ALA A 68 13.13 -3.78 18.40
C ALA A 68 13.63 -2.61 17.55
N PHE A 69 13.12 -2.47 16.32
CA PHE A 69 13.45 -1.36 15.45
C PHE A 69 12.87 -0.03 15.97
N ILE A 70 11.60 -0.02 16.39
CA ILE A 70 10.95 1.16 17.00
C ILE A 70 11.73 1.59 18.25
N ASN A 71 11.94 0.68 19.20
CA ASN A 71 12.63 1.00 20.45
C ASN A 71 14.07 1.50 20.26
N ALA A 72 14.72 1.13 19.16
CA ALA A 72 16.09 1.55 18.87
C ALA A 72 16.18 2.93 18.20
N HIS A 73 15.11 3.41 17.58
CA HIS A 73 15.10 4.66 16.80
C HIS A 73 14.07 5.69 17.29
N MET A 74 13.28 5.34 18.30
CA MET A 74 12.37 6.26 18.98
C MET A 74 13.17 7.25 19.83
N GLY A 75 12.85 8.53 19.72
CA GLY A 75 13.44 9.58 20.53
C GLY A 75 12.99 9.52 21.99
N GLN A 76 13.58 10.38 22.81
CA GLN A 76 13.09 10.57 24.18
C GLN A 76 11.78 11.36 24.18
N GLY A 77 10.90 11.08 25.15
CA GLY A 77 9.70 11.87 25.33
C GLY A 77 10.05 13.35 25.54
N ASN A 78 9.27 14.24 24.91
CA ASN A 78 9.42 15.70 24.98
C ASN A 78 10.66 16.29 24.30
N THR A 79 11.40 15.53 23.49
CA THR A 79 12.43 16.09 22.59
C THR A 79 11.86 16.32 21.18
N PRO A 80 12.36 17.32 20.43
CA PRO A 80 11.98 17.47 19.03
C PRO A 80 12.38 16.22 18.24
N VAL A 81 11.51 15.81 17.30
CA VAL A 81 11.75 14.62 16.46
C VAL A 81 13.00 14.82 15.63
N SER A 82 13.97 13.91 15.79
CA SER A 82 15.21 13.97 15.01
C SER A 82 14.98 13.54 13.56
N THR A 83 15.87 13.94 12.66
CA THR A 83 15.84 13.47 11.25
C THR A 83 15.86 11.95 11.16
N LEU A 84 16.66 11.28 11.99
CA LEU A 84 16.78 9.82 12.00
C LEU A 84 15.53 9.14 12.51
N GLU A 85 14.94 9.69 13.57
CA GLU A 85 13.66 9.22 14.11
C GLU A 85 12.55 9.35 13.07
N HIS A 86 12.48 10.48 12.36
CA HIS A 86 11.50 10.69 11.31
C HIS A 86 11.69 9.70 10.14
N ILE A 87 12.93 9.47 9.68
CA ILE A 87 13.21 8.49 8.62
C ILE A 87 12.87 7.06 9.08
N ALA A 88 13.24 6.69 10.31
CA ALA A 88 12.92 5.37 10.87
C ALA A 88 11.39 5.18 10.99
N PHE A 89 10.67 6.21 11.44
CA PHE A 89 9.21 6.22 11.44
C PHE A 89 8.64 6.02 10.03
N LEU A 90 9.14 6.73 9.03
CA LEU A 90 8.69 6.59 7.64
C LEU A 90 8.96 5.18 7.09
N MET A 91 10.11 4.58 7.40
CA MET A 91 10.38 3.19 7.03
C MET A 91 9.38 2.21 7.67
N TYR A 92 9.13 2.38 8.97
CA TYR A 92 8.12 1.60 9.68
C TYR A 92 6.74 1.77 9.05
N TRP A 93 6.30 3.01 8.85
CA TRP A 93 5.00 3.37 8.31
C TRP A 93 4.79 2.83 6.90
N LEU A 94 5.78 2.99 6.01
CA LEU A 94 5.76 2.41 4.67
C LEU A 94 5.58 0.90 4.73
N SER A 95 6.35 0.24 5.58
CA SER A 95 6.38 -1.21 5.70
C SER A 95 5.09 -1.78 6.29
N ALA A 96 4.66 -1.28 7.45
CA ALA A 96 3.57 -1.85 8.24
C ALA A 96 2.19 -1.31 7.84
N CYS A 97 2.10 -0.03 7.48
CA CYS A 97 0.81 0.66 7.30
C CYS A 97 0.46 0.90 5.83
N VAL A 98 1.45 1.28 5.00
CA VAL A 98 1.20 1.63 3.59
C VAL A 98 1.19 0.37 2.74
N PHE A 99 2.32 -0.34 2.67
CA PHE A 99 2.49 -1.53 1.84
C PHE A 99 2.16 -2.82 2.57
N CYS A 100 2.01 -2.80 3.90
CA CYS A 100 1.66 -3.96 4.74
C CYS A 100 2.44 -5.23 4.35
N THR A 101 3.77 -5.12 4.28
CA THR A 101 4.65 -6.22 3.87
C THR A 101 4.51 -7.43 4.81
N PRO A 102 4.66 -8.67 4.31
CA PRO A 102 4.65 -9.87 5.16
C PRO A 102 5.91 -9.99 6.05
N SER A 103 6.93 -9.15 5.84
CA SER A 103 8.17 -9.18 6.62
C SER A 103 7.90 -8.89 8.10
N LEU A 104 8.52 -9.66 9.00
CA LEU A 104 8.48 -9.46 10.45
C LEU A 104 9.41 -8.33 10.94
N GLN A 105 10.22 -7.78 10.04
CA GLN A 105 11.21 -6.73 10.30
C GLN A 105 11.04 -5.62 9.27
N VAL A 106 11.45 -4.40 9.61
CA VAL A 106 11.42 -3.25 8.70
C VAL A 106 12.42 -3.48 7.55
N PRO A 107 11.96 -3.64 6.30
CA PRO A 107 12.86 -3.91 5.20
C PRO A 107 13.73 -2.71 4.84
N LYS A 108 15.02 -2.98 4.57
CA LYS A 108 16.01 -1.96 4.20
C LYS A 108 15.68 -1.23 2.90
N TYR A 109 15.02 -1.89 1.97
CA TYR A 109 14.69 -1.31 0.66
C TYR A 109 13.72 -0.11 0.75
N TYR A 110 13.04 0.10 1.89
CA TYR A 110 12.26 1.31 2.13
C TYR A 110 13.09 2.52 2.55
N TYR A 111 14.38 2.37 2.83
CA TYR A 111 15.23 3.45 3.32
C TYR A 111 15.28 4.64 2.35
N ILE A 112 15.58 4.37 1.08
CA ILE A 112 15.64 5.41 0.03
C ILE A 112 14.29 6.10 -0.14
N LEU A 113 13.19 5.34 -0.08
CA LEU A 113 11.85 5.89 -0.18
C LEU A 113 11.49 6.77 1.03
N ALA A 114 11.87 6.35 2.23
CA ALA A 114 11.70 7.11 3.47
C ALA A 114 12.51 8.40 3.47
N GLN A 115 13.75 8.38 2.96
CA GLN A 115 14.57 9.58 2.82
C GLN A 115 13.96 10.55 1.79
N ALA A 116 13.50 10.05 0.65
CA ALA A 116 12.83 10.88 -0.35
C ALA A 116 11.57 11.56 0.22
N LEU A 117 10.78 10.82 1.01
CA LEU A 117 9.63 11.37 1.74
C LEU A 117 10.04 12.43 2.77
N HIS A 118 11.08 12.15 3.56
CA HIS A 118 11.62 13.09 4.55
C HIS A 118 12.03 14.42 3.91
N LEU A 119 12.69 14.37 2.75
CA LEU A 119 13.12 15.54 1.98
C LEU A 119 11.97 16.24 1.24
N GLY A 120 10.73 15.75 1.35
CA GLY A 120 9.58 16.30 0.65
C GLY A 120 9.66 16.12 -0.88
N LYS A 121 10.49 15.20 -1.37
CA LYS A 121 10.59 14.93 -2.80
C LYS A 121 9.25 14.42 -3.32
N LYS A 122 8.85 14.86 -4.51
CA LYS A 122 7.70 14.29 -5.19
C LYS A 122 8.02 12.82 -5.48
N ILE A 123 7.29 11.90 -4.84
CA ILE A 123 7.42 10.45 -5.08
C ILE A 123 6.17 9.91 -5.78
N PHE A 124 6.33 8.86 -6.58
CA PHE A 124 5.21 8.18 -7.22
C PHE A 124 4.55 7.15 -6.29
N LEU A 125 4.23 7.54 -5.05
CA LEU A 125 3.66 6.62 -4.05
C LEU A 125 2.42 5.90 -4.57
N ARG A 126 1.53 6.62 -5.28
CA ARG A 126 0.34 6.03 -5.92
C ARG A 126 0.65 4.91 -6.93
N LYS A 127 1.75 5.04 -7.70
CA LYS A 127 2.15 4.02 -8.69
C LYS A 127 2.75 2.81 -8.00
N LEU A 128 3.63 3.04 -7.02
CA LEU A 128 4.23 1.96 -6.23
C LEU A 128 3.16 1.18 -5.47
N LEU A 129 2.21 1.89 -4.84
CA LEU A 129 1.11 1.29 -4.10
C LEU A 129 0.18 0.49 -5.02
N LEU A 130 -0.15 1.02 -6.19
CA LEU A 130 -0.97 0.31 -7.17
C LEU A 130 -0.27 -0.95 -7.70
N ALA A 131 1.03 -0.86 -8.03
CA ALA A 131 1.81 -2.01 -8.49
C ALA A 131 1.88 -3.09 -7.40
N SER A 132 2.19 -2.70 -6.16
CA SER A 132 2.18 -3.61 -5.01
C SER A 132 0.80 -4.24 -4.81
N LEU A 133 -0.29 -3.47 -4.95
CA LEU A 133 -1.63 -4.00 -4.81
C LEU A 133 -1.93 -5.11 -5.82
N TYR A 134 -1.60 -4.88 -7.09
CA TYR A 134 -1.85 -5.86 -8.16
C TYR A 134 -1.07 -7.15 -7.93
N THR A 135 0.21 -7.04 -7.54
CA THR A 135 1.03 -8.21 -7.16
C THR A 135 0.39 -8.96 -5.99
N CYS A 136 -0.05 -8.24 -4.95
CA CYS A 136 -0.68 -8.88 -3.79
C CYS A 136 -2.04 -9.50 -4.11
N LEU A 137 -2.79 -8.96 -5.07
CA LEU A 137 -4.04 -9.57 -5.55
C LEU A 137 -3.77 -10.85 -6.36
N ASP A 138 -2.74 -10.86 -7.21
CA ASP A 138 -2.33 -12.07 -7.94
C ASP A 138 -1.93 -13.18 -6.95
N GLU A 139 -1.10 -12.87 -5.96
CA GLU A 139 -0.69 -13.80 -4.91
C GLU A 139 -1.86 -14.25 -4.02
N ALA A 140 -2.74 -13.32 -3.64
CA ALA A 140 -3.90 -13.62 -2.81
C ALA A 140 -4.87 -14.55 -3.54
N SER A 141 -5.22 -14.24 -4.79
CA SER A 141 -6.11 -15.05 -5.64
C SER A 141 -5.55 -16.47 -5.79
N GLU A 142 -4.24 -16.59 -6.10
CA GLU A 142 -3.58 -17.89 -6.16
C GLU A 142 -3.65 -18.66 -4.84
N SER A 143 -3.42 -18.00 -3.71
CA SER A 143 -3.45 -18.64 -2.40
C SER A 143 -4.84 -19.16 -2.02
N LEU A 144 -5.90 -18.45 -2.43
CA LEU A 144 -7.29 -18.83 -2.15
C LEU A 144 -7.76 -20.00 -3.02
N SER A 145 -7.17 -20.18 -4.20
CA SER A 145 -7.49 -21.32 -5.09
C SER A 145 -6.87 -22.65 -4.64
N ARG A 146 -6.04 -22.69 -3.59
CA ARG A 146 -5.38 -23.91 -3.12
C ARG A 146 -6.22 -24.65 -2.07
N ASP A 147 -6.26 -25.98 -2.16
CA ASP A 147 -6.98 -26.86 -1.22
C ASP A 147 -6.53 -26.74 0.24
N SER A 148 -5.32 -26.23 0.50
CA SER A 148 -4.76 -26.06 1.84
C SER A 148 -5.35 -24.88 2.64
N GLY A 149 -6.30 -24.13 2.06
CA GLY A 149 -6.86 -22.92 2.64
C GLY A 149 -5.96 -21.68 2.46
N PRO A 150 -6.49 -20.48 2.78
CA PRO A 150 -5.81 -19.22 2.53
C PRO A 150 -4.54 -19.09 3.39
N ARG A 151 -3.42 -18.75 2.74
CA ARG A 151 -2.19 -18.33 3.43
C ARG A 151 -2.32 -16.89 3.94
N ASN A 152 -1.36 -16.46 4.76
CA ASN A 152 -1.24 -15.08 5.22
C ASN A 152 -1.30 -14.11 4.04
N LEU A 153 -2.46 -13.47 3.87
CA LEU A 153 -2.64 -12.40 2.91
C LEU A 153 -1.86 -11.19 3.40
N SER A 154 -0.99 -10.68 2.54
CA SER A 154 -0.16 -9.52 2.83
C SER A 154 -0.31 -8.48 1.72
N GLY A 155 0.25 -7.30 1.94
CA GLY A 155 0.14 -6.21 0.99
C GLY A 155 -0.96 -5.20 1.32
N PRO A 156 -1.09 -4.15 0.49
CA PRO A 156 -2.01 -3.04 0.72
C PRO A 156 -3.47 -3.40 0.41
N LEU A 157 -3.96 -4.58 0.83
CA LEU A 157 -5.33 -5.04 0.58
C LEU A 157 -6.39 -4.15 1.28
N TRP A 158 -5.99 -3.37 2.28
CA TRP A 158 -6.81 -2.30 2.85
C TRP A 158 -7.31 -1.33 1.77
N LEU A 159 -6.51 -1.09 0.73
CA LEU A 159 -6.85 -0.21 -0.38
C LEU A 159 -8.02 -0.77 -1.19
N VAL A 160 -8.07 -2.09 -1.39
CA VAL A 160 -9.20 -2.76 -2.04
C VAL A 160 -10.43 -2.68 -1.17
N GLN A 161 -10.30 -2.85 0.15
CA GLN A 161 -11.44 -2.73 1.06
C GLN A 161 -12.06 -1.32 1.02
N LEU A 162 -11.24 -0.27 1.01
CA LEU A 162 -11.73 1.11 0.87
C LEU A 162 -12.30 1.40 -0.52
N TRP A 163 -11.63 0.90 -1.56
CA TRP A 163 -12.09 1.06 -2.94
C TRP A 163 -13.44 0.37 -3.17
N LEU A 164 -13.60 -0.88 -2.73
CA LEU A 164 -14.85 -1.62 -2.80
C LEU A 164 -15.97 -0.86 -2.05
N ASN A 165 -15.67 -0.34 -0.85
CA ASN A 165 -16.64 0.47 -0.11
C ASN A 165 -17.08 1.68 -0.95
N ALA A 166 -16.14 2.43 -1.54
CA ALA A 166 -16.46 3.62 -2.32
C ALA A 166 -17.26 3.34 -3.61
N ILE A 167 -17.01 2.22 -4.29
CA ILE A 167 -17.75 1.87 -5.53
C ILE A 167 -19.12 1.27 -5.24
N PHE A 168 -19.28 0.52 -4.13
CA PHE A 168 -20.54 -0.17 -3.81
C PHE A 168 -21.47 0.67 -2.94
N GLU A 169 -20.95 1.57 -2.10
CA GLU A 169 -21.78 2.56 -1.37
C GLU A 169 -22.53 3.49 -2.33
N LYS A 170 -21.95 3.76 -3.51
CA LYS A 170 -22.64 4.47 -4.60
C LYS A 170 -23.68 3.63 -5.34
N LYS A 171 -23.58 2.29 -5.32
CA LYS A 171 -24.49 1.37 -6.03
C LYS A 171 -25.67 0.89 -5.18
N THR A 172 -25.58 0.95 -3.85
CA THR A 172 -26.69 0.60 -2.96
C THR A 172 -27.85 1.60 -2.98
N PHE A 173 -27.62 2.83 -3.46
CA PHE A 173 -28.71 3.81 -3.65
C PHE A 173 -29.52 3.61 -4.94
N PHE A 174 -28.99 2.90 -5.95
CA PHE A 174 -29.62 2.79 -7.27
C PHE A 174 -30.29 1.44 -7.56
N ASN A 175 -30.18 0.42 -6.70
CA ASN A 175 -30.68 -0.93 -6.98
C ASN A 175 -31.64 -1.52 -5.91
N LEU A 176 -32.42 -0.67 -5.24
CA LEU A 176 -33.55 -1.11 -4.40
C LEU A 176 -34.92 -0.89 -5.09
N HIS A 177 -34.96 -1.04 -6.41
CA HIS A 177 -36.20 -1.35 -7.13
C HIS A 177 -36.04 -2.70 -7.86
N PHE A 178 -35.92 -3.77 -7.09
CA PHE A 178 -36.33 -5.08 -7.57
C PHE A 178 -37.85 -5.13 -7.50
N HIS A 179 -38.50 -5.02 -8.66
CA HIS A 179 -39.91 -5.37 -8.82
C HIS A 179 -40.05 -6.89 -8.62
N PRO A 180 -40.90 -7.38 -7.70
CA PRO A 180 -41.34 -8.76 -7.73
C PRO A 180 -42.51 -8.83 -8.71
N GLU A 181 -42.34 -9.51 -9.84
CA GLU A 181 -43.47 -10.00 -10.61
C GLU A 181 -43.37 -11.52 -10.74
N LEU A 182 -44.56 -12.13 -10.59
CA LEU A 182 -44.85 -13.54 -10.41
C LEU A 182 -44.34 -14.45 -11.54
#